data_AF-A0A5C8AMI0-F1
#
_entry.id   AF-A0A5C8AMI0-F1
#
_cell.length_a   1.000
_cell.length_b   1.000
_cell.length_c   1.000
_cell.angle_alpha   90.00
_cell.angle_beta   90.00
_cell.angle_gamma   90.00
#
_symmetry.space_group_name_H-M   'P 1'
#
loop_
_entity.id
_entity.type
_entity.pdbx_description
1 polymer ?
#
loop_
_entity_poly.entity_id
_entity_poly.type
_entity_poly.pdbx_seq_one_letter_code
_entity_poly.pdbx_strand_id
1 'polypeptide(L)'
;MKRTLLLLGNVFVGAGFIFAQQTPVSQSPQNKNVVLEELTGVNCQYCPDGHLRAQNLANANPGRVILVNVHAGGYATPGAGQPDFRTTDGTALDGFFDPAGYPAGAVQRTPFGTETVLATGRGNWNGMATSTLAQASPVNVAMNAQIDAATRQLTLTVEMFYTTPQAAGTTHYLNIGMLQNNVEGPQVGASLNPNAILPNGKYNHQHVFRGFINAGGTWGESIDASQTGVITKTVTMTLPTAMAGVDLNLGELEFFAFVHEGHNQYNNSKIITGAQVDPTFTNVPGATVTAQNIVNEMNICVGEQVTPVIKVKNTGNTVTAITFSASINGGAAQTFDWTGNIPFYGTQEITLPAMTFTPQATNSVVVTVTSVNGGAGAIGSIASSTKAIQVGSIAPTTNLVVKVSTDRYGSETTWKIKDVNGAVVASGGPYTDASAAGSYPQPDVNVTVPNGCYDLEVSDAYGDGFDSGYGNGKVEVVAFSTVVSDISNFPAGSSMMDAFQVNAVAGLEEAENALALNVYPNPASDVINVEYTAVNGSYMVSLLDLQGRVIFSSEANNVAGAQTTAVPVSNIASGSYIVKVSGNGISKVQNVVIK
;
A
#
# COMPACT_ATOMS: atom_id res chain seq x y z
N MET A 1 -33.86 5.75 4.54
CA MET A 1 -33.06 6.87 4.00
C MET A 1 -32.03 6.30 3.03
N LYS A 2 -32.19 6.57 1.73
CA LYS A 2 -31.27 6.11 0.67
C LYS A 2 -29.95 6.87 0.84
N ARG A 3 -28.87 6.18 1.24
CA ARG A 3 -27.52 6.73 1.24
C ARG A 3 -26.91 6.53 -0.14
N THR A 4 -26.84 7.61 -0.89
CA THR A 4 -26.14 7.71 -2.17
C THR A 4 -24.66 7.48 -1.93
N LEU A 5 -24.10 6.38 -2.45
CA LEU A 5 -22.65 6.18 -2.55
C LEU A 5 -22.11 7.19 -3.58
N LEU A 6 -21.33 8.16 -3.11
CA LEU A 6 -20.50 8.99 -3.97
C LEU A 6 -19.33 8.13 -4.47
N LEU A 7 -19.44 7.62 -5.71
CA LEU A 7 -18.26 7.18 -6.46
C LEU A 7 -17.41 8.42 -6.76
N LEU A 8 -16.34 8.60 -6.00
CA LEU A 8 -15.19 9.41 -6.43
C LEU A 8 -14.46 8.61 -7.51
N GLY A 9 -14.98 8.67 -8.73
CA GLY A 9 -14.18 8.36 -9.91
C GLY A 9 -13.07 9.40 -9.99
N ASN A 10 -11.86 9.01 -9.63
CA ASN A 10 -10.67 9.76 -10.02
C ASN A 10 -10.59 9.72 -11.54
N VAL A 11 -11.20 10.71 -12.17
CA VAL A 11 -10.96 11.03 -13.57
C VAL A 11 -9.50 11.48 -13.62
N PHE A 12 -8.61 10.56 -13.97
CA PHE A 12 -7.35 10.92 -14.60
C PHE A 12 -7.72 11.63 -15.90
N VAL A 13 -7.92 12.94 -15.80
CA VAL A 13 -7.88 13.82 -16.97
C VAL A 13 -6.43 13.72 -17.40
N GLY A 14 -6.17 12.91 -18.42
CA GLY A 14 -4.97 13.03 -19.22
C GLY A 14 -4.95 14.44 -19.79
N ALA A 15 -4.34 15.36 -19.04
CA ALA A 15 -3.92 16.63 -19.55
C ALA A 15 -2.86 16.29 -20.58
N GLY A 16 -3.26 16.17 -21.85
CA GLY A 16 -2.32 16.16 -22.95
C GLY A 16 -1.52 17.45 -22.83
N PHE A 17 -0.31 17.35 -22.30
CA PHE A 17 0.60 18.47 -22.24
C PHE A 17 0.92 18.83 -23.69
N ILE A 18 0.68 20.09 -24.03
CA ILE A 18 1.07 20.63 -25.33
C ILE A 18 2.60 20.67 -25.33
N PHE A 19 3.23 19.74 -26.04
CA PHE A 19 4.69 19.64 -26.16
C PHE A 19 5.25 20.76 -27.04
N ALA A 20 6.33 21.38 -26.58
CA ALA A 20 7.10 22.29 -27.40
C ALA A 20 7.93 21.48 -28.41
N GLN A 21 7.56 21.67 -29.68
CA GLN A 21 8.32 21.36 -30.90
C GLN A 21 8.39 19.89 -31.34
N GLN A 22 7.29 19.43 -31.92
CA GLN A 22 7.32 18.38 -32.93
C GLN A 22 7.99 18.89 -34.20
N THR A 23 8.68 18.00 -34.94
CA THR A 23 9.24 18.33 -36.26
C THR A 23 8.13 18.76 -37.23
N PRO A 24 8.36 19.75 -38.12
CA PRO A 24 9.65 20.37 -38.41
C PRO A 24 10.10 21.41 -37.38
N VAL A 25 11.42 21.54 -37.18
CA VAL A 25 12.00 22.55 -36.27
C VAL A 25 11.66 23.98 -36.70
N SER A 26 11.32 24.84 -35.73
CA SER A 26 11.11 26.27 -36.03
C SER A 26 12.40 26.91 -36.50
N GLN A 27 12.30 27.75 -37.53
CA GLN A 27 13.41 28.57 -38.01
C GLN A 27 13.36 30.01 -37.47
N SER A 28 12.28 30.38 -36.77
CA SER A 28 12.15 31.67 -36.10
C SER A 28 12.89 31.68 -34.77
N PRO A 29 13.58 32.77 -34.38
CA PRO A 29 14.20 32.91 -33.06
C PRO A 29 13.24 32.61 -31.91
N GLN A 30 13.73 31.88 -30.91
CA GLN A 30 12.98 31.52 -29.70
C GLN A 30 13.85 31.71 -28.45
N ASN A 31 13.22 31.71 -27.29
CA ASN A 31 13.93 31.64 -26.02
C ASN A 31 14.28 30.20 -25.65
N LYS A 32 15.28 30.04 -24.80
CA LYS A 32 15.73 28.74 -24.29
C LYS A 32 14.60 27.99 -23.57
N ASN A 33 14.59 26.68 -23.70
CA ASN A 33 13.92 25.78 -22.76
C ASN A 33 14.89 25.44 -21.63
N VAL A 34 14.33 25.07 -20.48
CA VAL A 34 15.11 24.64 -19.31
C VAL A 34 15.29 23.14 -19.34
N VAL A 35 16.51 22.69 -19.07
CA VAL A 35 16.83 21.31 -18.72
C VAL A 35 17.33 21.31 -17.27
N LEU A 36 16.65 20.52 -16.44
CA LEU A 36 17.05 20.25 -15.07
C LEU A 36 17.38 18.75 -14.96
N GLU A 37 18.65 18.45 -14.82
CA GLU A 37 19.13 17.12 -14.49
C GLU A 37 19.23 17.01 -12.97
N GLU A 38 18.24 16.36 -12.34
CA GLU A 38 18.11 16.17 -10.89
C GLU A 38 18.79 14.86 -10.46
N LEU A 39 19.76 14.95 -9.56
CA LEU A 39 20.38 13.80 -8.90
C LEU A 39 19.54 13.36 -7.70
N THR A 40 19.06 12.11 -7.74
CA THR A 40 18.11 11.54 -6.78
C THR A 40 18.47 10.10 -6.40
N GLY A 41 17.72 9.51 -5.47
CA GLY A 41 17.87 8.12 -5.05
C GLY A 41 16.69 7.62 -4.21
N VAL A 42 16.35 6.33 -4.35
CA VAL A 42 15.24 5.70 -3.63
C VAL A 42 15.42 5.73 -2.10
N ASN A 43 16.66 5.83 -1.62
CA ASN A 43 17.01 5.87 -0.19
C ASN A 43 17.28 7.31 0.32
N CYS A 44 17.00 8.33 -0.49
CA CYS A 44 17.24 9.73 -0.15
C CYS A 44 16.00 10.39 0.49
N GLN A 45 16.10 10.73 1.78
CA GLN A 45 14.98 11.30 2.55
C GLN A 45 14.40 12.60 1.98
N TYR A 46 15.24 13.49 1.43
CA TYR A 46 14.78 14.79 0.94
C TYR A 46 14.51 14.85 -0.57
N CYS A 47 14.81 13.78 -1.30
CA CYS A 47 14.62 13.73 -2.74
C CYS A 47 13.15 13.89 -3.17
N PRO A 48 12.15 13.41 -2.41
CA PRO A 48 10.74 13.71 -2.73
C PRO A 48 10.40 15.20 -2.73
N ASP A 49 10.99 16.03 -1.85
CA ASP A 49 10.84 17.50 -1.89
C ASP A 49 11.52 18.11 -3.13
N GLY A 50 12.63 17.52 -3.59
CA GLY A 50 13.26 17.82 -4.88
C GLY A 50 12.30 17.58 -6.04
N HIS A 51 11.78 16.36 -6.15
CA HIS A 51 10.80 15.98 -7.18
C HIS A 51 9.58 16.92 -7.20
N LEU A 52 9.05 17.27 -6.03
CA LEU A 52 7.90 18.18 -5.93
C LEU A 52 8.23 19.58 -6.45
N ARG A 53 9.41 20.12 -6.10
CA ARG A 53 9.86 21.45 -6.58
C ARG A 53 10.11 21.46 -8.07
N ALA A 54 10.78 20.43 -8.60
CA ALA A 54 11.03 20.26 -10.02
C ALA A 54 9.71 20.18 -10.80
N GLN A 55 8.76 19.37 -10.32
CA GLN A 55 7.43 19.26 -10.93
C GLN A 55 6.66 20.58 -10.89
N ASN A 56 6.70 21.31 -9.77
CA ASN A 56 6.05 22.62 -9.66
C ASN A 56 6.66 23.65 -10.63
N LEU A 57 7.98 23.61 -10.84
CA LEU A 57 8.65 24.43 -11.85
C LEU A 57 8.16 24.11 -13.26
N ALA A 58 8.05 22.82 -13.61
CA ALA A 58 7.53 22.39 -14.91
C ALA A 58 6.06 22.76 -15.11
N ASN A 59 5.22 22.55 -14.09
CA ASN A 59 3.80 22.92 -14.10
C ASN A 59 3.59 24.43 -14.28
N ALA A 60 4.45 25.27 -13.70
CA ALA A 60 4.41 26.72 -13.87
C ALA A 60 4.87 27.19 -15.25
N ASN A 61 5.58 26.33 -16.00
CA ASN A 61 6.18 26.64 -17.30
C ASN A 61 5.89 25.52 -18.31
N PRO A 62 4.60 25.27 -18.64
CA PRO A 62 4.18 24.10 -19.41
C PRO A 62 4.88 24.05 -20.77
N GLY A 63 5.48 22.90 -21.09
CA GLY A 63 6.21 22.66 -22.33
C GLY A 63 7.57 23.38 -22.44
N ARG A 64 8.07 24.03 -21.38
CA ARG A 64 9.32 24.81 -21.41
C ARG A 64 10.41 24.29 -20.46
N VAL A 65 10.13 23.23 -19.70
CA VAL A 65 11.03 22.64 -18.72
C VAL A 65 11.08 21.12 -18.93
N ILE A 66 12.29 20.60 -19.05
CA ILE A 66 12.62 19.18 -19.20
C ILE A 66 13.22 18.74 -17.89
N LEU A 67 12.58 17.77 -17.24
CA LEU A 67 13.04 17.18 -15.99
C LEU A 67 13.69 15.84 -16.30
N VAL A 68 14.86 15.60 -15.73
CA VAL A 68 15.61 14.35 -15.89
C VAL A 68 16.01 13.88 -14.51
N ASN A 69 15.29 12.89 -13.97
CA ASN A 69 15.51 12.37 -12.62
C ASN A 69 16.55 11.24 -12.67
N VAL A 70 17.80 11.62 -12.45
CA VAL A 70 18.99 10.77 -12.50
C VAL A 70 19.19 10.09 -11.15
N HIS A 71 18.86 8.80 -11.09
CA HIS A 71 19.15 7.97 -9.93
C HIS A 71 20.64 7.62 -9.93
N ALA A 72 21.41 8.26 -9.05
CA ALA A 72 22.86 8.06 -8.95
C ALA A 72 23.40 8.36 -7.54
N GLY A 73 24.68 8.07 -7.32
CA GLY A 73 25.32 8.24 -6.01
C GLY A 73 24.91 7.21 -4.95
N GLY A 74 25.30 7.48 -3.70
CA GLY A 74 25.12 6.54 -2.58
C GLY A 74 23.66 6.21 -2.27
N TYR A 75 22.78 7.20 -2.33
CA TYR A 75 21.35 7.03 -2.00
C TYR A 75 20.52 6.36 -3.11
N ALA A 76 21.08 6.19 -4.31
CA ALA A 76 20.44 5.45 -5.39
C ALA A 76 20.80 3.96 -5.40
N THR A 77 21.76 3.53 -4.57
CA THR A 77 22.12 2.11 -4.48
C THR A 77 20.94 1.33 -3.86
N PRO A 78 20.40 0.31 -4.56
CA PRO A 78 19.25 -0.42 -4.06
C PRO A 78 19.61 -1.29 -2.86
N GLY A 79 18.75 -1.30 -1.85
CA GLY A 79 18.74 -2.30 -0.79
C GLY A 79 18.14 -3.63 -1.26
N ALA A 80 18.05 -4.61 -0.34
CA ALA A 80 17.45 -5.91 -0.65
C ALA A 80 16.00 -5.74 -1.13
N GLY A 81 15.68 -6.30 -2.31
CA GLY A 81 14.34 -6.23 -2.90
C GLY A 81 13.95 -4.89 -3.52
N GLN A 82 14.81 -3.86 -3.45
CA GLN A 82 14.56 -2.57 -4.11
C GLN A 82 14.95 -2.62 -5.61
N PRO A 83 14.22 -1.92 -6.49
CA PRO A 83 14.59 -1.81 -7.90
C PRO A 83 15.85 -0.96 -8.09
N ASP A 84 16.67 -1.32 -9.08
CA ASP A 84 17.82 -0.50 -9.48
C ASP A 84 17.42 0.46 -10.61
N PHE A 85 17.31 1.75 -10.30
CA PHE A 85 17.01 2.79 -11.28
C PHE A 85 18.27 3.45 -11.86
N ARG A 86 19.46 3.05 -11.43
CA ARG A 86 20.71 3.66 -11.86
C ARG A 86 21.03 3.29 -13.30
N THR A 87 21.74 4.18 -13.98
CA THR A 87 22.31 3.95 -15.31
C THR A 87 23.81 4.26 -15.29
N THR A 88 24.55 3.68 -16.23
CA THR A 88 25.97 4.00 -16.41
C THR A 88 26.17 5.48 -16.71
N ASP A 89 25.31 6.06 -17.56
CA ASP A 89 25.29 7.50 -17.85
C ASP A 89 25.00 8.31 -16.59
N GLY A 90 24.02 7.90 -15.78
CA GLY A 90 23.66 8.61 -14.55
C GLY A 90 24.80 8.64 -13.53
N THR A 91 25.57 7.55 -13.44
CA THR A 91 26.76 7.48 -12.58
C THR A 91 27.86 8.42 -13.08
N ALA A 92 28.03 8.55 -14.39
CA ALA A 92 28.98 9.50 -14.97
C ALA A 92 28.52 10.96 -14.79
N LEU A 93 27.22 11.24 -14.90
CA LEU A 93 26.65 12.57 -14.61
C LEU A 93 26.82 12.97 -13.15
N ASP A 94 26.62 12.05 -12.21
CA ASP A 94 26.81 12.29 -10.78
C ASP A 94 28.24 12.76 -10.45
N GLY A 95 29.25 12.03 -10.93
CA GLY A 95 30.64 12.44 -10.77
C GLY A 95 31.00 13.73 -11.51
N PHE A 96 30.34 14.01 -12.63
CA PHE A 96 30.54 15.24 -13.40
C PHE A 96 29.90 16.46 -12.74
N PHE A 97 28.74 16.30 -12.12
CA PHE A 97 28.04 17.39 -11.45
C PHE A 97 28.65 17.72 -10.09
N ASP A 98 29.32 16.75 -9.46
CA ASP A 98 30.03 16.87 -8.19
C ASP A 98 29.14 17.41 -7.04
N PRO A 99 28.06 16.68 -6.68
CA PRO A 99 27.12 17.13 -5.66
C PRO A 99 27.71 17.05 -4.24
N ALA A 100 27.51 18.12 -3.47
CA ALA A 100 27.80 18.12 -2.03
C ALA A 100 26.78 17.33 -1.19
N GLY A 101 25.65 16.93 -1.77
CA GLY A 101 24.57 16.19 -1.12
C GLY A 101 23.38 15.98 -2.06
N TYR A 102 22.37 15.23 -1.58
CA TYR A 102 21.18 14.87 -2.37
C TYR A 102 19.90 15.34 -1.66
N PRO A 103 18.85 15.73 -2.41
CA PRO A 103 18.86 15.94 -3.85
C PRO A 103 19.70 17.16 -4.23
N ALA A 104 20.34 17.09 -5.38
CA ALA A 104 21.00 18.20 -6.05
C ALA A 104 20.60 18.20 -7.53
N GLY A 105 20.83 19.29 -8.24
CA GLY A 105 20.49 19.36 -9.65
C GLY A 105 21.35 20.33 -10.42
N ALA A 106 21.53 20.05 -11.71
CA ALA A 106 22.21 20.93 -12.65
C ALA A 106 21.17 21.58 -13.57
N VAL A 107 20.92 22.88 -13.38
CA VAL A 107 20.08 23.66 -14.31
C VAL A 107 20.97 24.18 -15.44
N GLN A 108 20.66 23.79 -16.68
CA GLN A 108 21.44 24.10 -17.88
C GLN A 108 22.93 23.74 -17.79
N ARG A 109 23.34 22.83 -16.90
CA ARG A 109 24.76 22.57 -16.58
C ARG A 109 25.55 23.86 -16.37
N THR A 110 25.00 24.77 -15.55
CA THR A 110 25.62 26.05 -15.19
C THR A 110 25.72 26.15 -13.67
N PRO A 111 26.89 26.50 -13.10
CA PRO A 111 27.02 26.70 -11.66
C PRO A 111 26.10 27.80 -11.14
N PHE A 112 25.60 27.66 -9.91
CA PHE A 112 24.85 28.73 -9.26
C PHE A 112 25.81 29.74 -8.61
N GLY A 113 25.71 31.01 -9.00
CA GLY A 113 26.52 32.08 -8.43
C GLY A 113 28.02 31.85 -8.61
N THR A 114 28.74 31.65 -7.50
CA THR A 114 30.19 31.41 -7.48
C THR A 114 30.55 29.95 -7.13
N GLU A 115 29.58 29.04 -7.18
CA GLU A 115 29.85 27.61 -7.01
C GLU A 115 30.87 27.12 -8.04
N THR A 116 31.75 26.22 -7.63
CA THR A 116 32.79 25.63 -8.49
C THR A 116 32.38 24.29 -9.10
N VAL A 117 31.13 23.88 -8.86
CA VAL A 117 30.52 22.61 -9.30
C VAL A 117 29.21 22.92 -10.03
N LEU A 118 28.67 21.94 -10.76
CA LEU A 118 27.42 22.12 -11.51
C LEU A 118 26.18 21.81 -10.68
N ALA A 119 26.30 20.88 -9.74
CA ALA A 119 25.23 20.51 -8.83
C ALA A 119 24.96 21.64 -7.84
N THR A 120 23.70 22.08 -7.77
CA THR A 120 23.25 23.06 -6.79
C THR A 120 22.02 22.56 -6.02
N GLY A 121 21.76 23.16 -4.85
CA GLY A 121 20.63 22.79 -4.00
C GLY A 121 19.27 23.16 -4.60
N ARG A 122 18.25 22.37 -4.26
CA ARG A 122 16.85 22.51 -4.75
C ARG A 122 16.18 23.87 -4.55
N GLY A 123 16.70 24.71 -3.65
CA GLY A 123 16.24 26.09 -3.47
C GLY A 123 16.57 27.02 -4.65
N ASN A 124 17.60 26.70 -5.43
CA ASN A 124 18.13 27.57 -6.47
C ASN A 124 17.49 27.34 -7.84
N TRP A 125 16.92 26.15 -8.08
CA TRP A 125 16.48 25.71 -9.40
C TRP A 125 15.48 26.65 -10.06
N ASN A 126 14.46 27.12 -9.32
CA ASN A 126 13.42 28.00 -9.88
C ASN A 126 13.98 29.35 -10.37
N GLY A 127 14.92 29.93 -9.63
CA GLY A 127 15.56 31.20 -10.01
C GLY A 127 16.43 31.05 -11.25
N MET A 128 17.21 29.96 -11.32
CA MET A 128 18.03 29.64 -12.50
C MET A 128 17.17 29.34 -13.73
N ALA A 129 16.09 28.60 -13.56
CA ALA A 129 15.15 28.27 -14.64
C ALA A 129 14.46 29.53 -15.18
N THR A 130 13.97 30.41 -14.29
CA THR A 130 13.36 31.70 -14.69
C THR A 130 14.34 32.55 -15.48
N SER A 131 15.61 32.61 -15.03
CA SER A 131 16.67 33.34 -15.74
C SER A 131 17.01 32.73 -17.09
N THR A 132 16.91 31.40 -17.23
CA THR A 132 17.12 30.68 -18.49
C THR A 132 16.00 30.95 -19.49
N LEU A 133 14.74 30.89 -19.06
CA LEU A 133 13.56 31.09 -19.91
C LEU A 133 13.49 32.49 -20.53
N ALA A 134 14.14 33.48 -19.92
CA ALA A 134 14.25 34.85 -20.42
C ALA A 134 15.35 35.04 -21.49
N GLN A 135 16.25 34.08 -21.66
CA GLN A 135 17.37 34.18 -22.61
C GLN A 135 16.95 33.72 -24.01
N ALA A 136 17.42 34.45 -25.02
CA ALA A 136 17.34 33.99 -26.41
C ALA A 136 18.17 32.72 -26.61
N SER A 137 17.63 31.79 -27.41
CA SER A 137 18.35 30.59 -27.85
C SER A 137 18.99 30.84 -29.22
N PRO A 138 20.30 30.57 -29.40
CA PRO A 138 20.95 30.62 -30.70
C PRO A 138 20.59 29.42 -31.61
N VAL A 139 19.94 28.39 -31.06
CA VAL A 139 19.51 27.17 -31.74
C VAL A 139 18.13 26.74 -31.26
N ASN A 140 17.27 26.31 -32.18
CA ASN A 140 16.01 25.65 -31.87
C ASN A 140 16.19 24.13 -32.01
N VAL A 141 15.44 23.35 -31.24
CA VAL A 141 15.50 21.88 -31.23
C VAL A 141 14.08 21.34 -31.29
N ALA A 142 13.80 20.45 -32.22
CA ALA A 142 12.52 19.75 -32.32
C ALA A 142 12.73 18.24 -32.40
N MET A 143 11.74 17.48 -31.94
CA MET A 143 11.83 16.03 -31.86
C MET A 143 10.57 15.36 -32.39
N ASN A 144 10.73 14.17 -32.94
CA ASN A 144 9.64 13.25 -33.24
C ASN A 144 10.07 11.83 -32.87
N ALA A 145 9.20 11.07 -32.22
CA ALA A 145 9.47 9.70 -31.83
C ALA A 145 8.29 8.80 -32.26
N GLN A 146 8.62 7.67 -32.87
CA GLN A 146 7.66 6.64 -33.23
C GLN A 146 8.18 5.28 -32.75
N ILE A 147 7.30 4.51 -32.10
CA ILE A 147 7.58 3.16 -31.64
C ILE A 147 6.64 2.19 -32.36
N ASP A 148 7.20 1.21 -33.05
CA ASP A 148 6.47 0.02 -33.45
C ASP A 148 6.23 -0.84 -32.20
N ALA A 149 4.98 -0.89 -31.73
CA ALA A 149 4.62 -1.52 -30.46
C ALA A 149 4.71 -3.05 -30.48
N ALA A 150 4.66 -3.68 -31.65
CA ALA A 150 4.78 -5.12 -31.81
C ALA A 150 6.25 -5.58 -31.76
N THR A 151 7.15 -4.80 -32.35
CA THR A 151 8.58 -5.13 -32.45
C THR A 151 9.46 -4.37 -31.44
N ARG A 152 8.89 -3.40 -30.72
CA ARG A 152 9.58 -2.44 -29.84
C ARG A 152 10.64 -1.62 -30.57
N GLN A 153 10.52 -1.44 -31.88
CA GLN A 153 11.47 -0.65 -32.67
C GLN A 153 11.16 0.85 -32.52
N LEU A 154 12.10 1.60 -31.96
CA LEU A 154 12.08 3.06 -31.89
C LEU A 154 12.69 3.64 -33.17
N THR A 155 12.02 4.63 -33.76
CA THR A 155 12.60 5.60 -34.69
C THR A 155 12.39 7.00 -34.12
N LEU A 156 13.49 7.68 -33.80
CA LEU A 156 13.49 9.01 -33.23
C LEU A 156 14.29 9.96 -34.10
N THR A 157 13.70 11.10 -34.44
CA THR A 157 14.35 12.17 -35.22
C THR A 157 14.46 13.42 -34.38
N VAL A 158 15.64 14.02 -34.38
CA VAL A 158 15.91 15.35 -33.81
C VAL A 158 16.31 16.29 -34.93
N GLU A 159 15.68 17.44 -34.99
CA GLU A 159 16.02 18.53 -35.89
C GLU A 159 16.54 19.73 -35.09
N MET A 160 17.62 20.33 -35.55
CA MET A 160 18.20 21.53 -34.97
C MET A 160 18.35 22.61 -36.03
N PHE A 161 18.09 23.86 -35.64
CA PHE A 161 18.29 25.00 -36.53
C PHE A 161 18.90 26.18 -35.77
N TYR A 162 20.08 26.62 -36.20
CA TYR A 162 20.75 27.79 -35.61
C TYR A 162 20.12 29.08 -36.12
N THR A 163 19.38 29.76 -35.25
CA THR A 163 18.75 31.07 -35.52
C THR A 163 19.75 32.21 -35.43
N THR A 164 20.90 31.98 -34.79
CA THR A 164 22.04 32.90 -34.74
C THR A 164 23.27 32.21 -35.32
N PRO A 165 23.91 32.77 -36.36
CA PRO A 165 25.12 32.19 -36.96
C PRO A 165 26.22 31.96 -35.93
N GLN A 166 26.83 30.78 -35.96
CA GLN A 166 28.01 30.45 -35.17
C GLN A 166 29.29 30.67 -35.98
N ALA A 167 30.40 30.92 -35.30
CA ALA A 167 31.70 31.04 -35.95
C ALA A 167 32.07 29.72 -36.67
N ALA A 168 32.78 29.82 -37.80
CA ALA A 168 33.26 28.65 -38.51
C ALA A 168 34.13 27.77 -37.59
N GLY A 169 33.84 26.46 -37.55
CA GLY A 169 34.53 25.51 -36.69
C GLY A 169 33.98 25.40 -35.26
N THR A 170 32.92 26.14 -34.90
CA THR A 170 32.22 25.93 -33.63
C THR A 170 31.60 24.53 -33.60
N THR A 171 32.00 23.73 -32.61
CA THR A 171 31.44 22.40 -32.35
C THR A 171 30.57 22.45 -31.11
N HIS A 172 29.30 22.06 -31.26
CA HIS A 172 28.43 21.76 -30.12
C HIS A 172 28.19 20.26 -30.05
N TYR A 173 27.43 19.82 -29.05
CA TYR A 173 27.16 18.42 -28.80
C TYR A 173 25.67 18.21 -28.57
N LEU A 174 25.15 17.10 -29.08
CA LEU A 174 23.76 16.68 -28.94
C LEU A 174 23.69 15.44 -28.05
N ASN A 175 22.89 15.51 -26.99
CA ASN A 175 22.44 14.32 -26.26
C ASN A 175 20.99 14.01 -26.65
N ILE A 176 20.68 12.72 -26.78
CA ILE A 176 19.31 12.22 -26.91
C ILE A 176 19.13 11.17 -25.83
N GLY A 177 18.15 11.33 -24.95
CA GLY A 177 17.91 10.44 -23.82
C GLY A 177 16.48 9.95 -23.73
N MET A 178 16.30 8.94 -22.89
CA MET A 178 15.03 8.29 -22.60
C MET A 178 14.68 8.49 -21.13
N LEU A 179 13.41 8.78 -20.87
CA LEU A 179 12.82 8.85 -19.54
C LEU A 179 11.70 7.81 -19.43
N GLN A 180 11.37 7.40 -18.20
CA GLN A 180 10.15 6.65 -17.93
C GLN A 180 9.38 7.29 -16.78
N ASN A 181 8.10 7.49 -17.02
CA ASN A 181 7.12 7.93 -16.03
C ASN A 181 6.48 6.75 -15.32
N ASN A 182 5.71 7.07 -14.29
CA ASN A 182 4.89 6.12 -13.56
C ASN A 182 5.61 4.83 -13.09
N VAL A 183 6.87 4.97 -12.65
CA VAL A 183 7.65 3.83 -12.14
C VAL A 183 7.37 3.67 -10.66
N GLU A 184 6.54 2.69 -10.31
CA GLU A 184 6.20 2.41 -8.91
C GLU A 184 7.38 1.81 -8.16
N GLY A 185 7.68 2.33 -6.97
CA GLY A 185 8.76 1.80 -6.14
C GLY A 185 8.75 2.33 -4.71
N PRO A 186 9.67 1.84 -3.86
CA PRO A 186 9.91 2.44 -2.55
C PRO A 186 10.55 3.83 -2.72
N GLN A 187 10.38 4.68 -1.70
CA GLN A 187 11.06 5.96 -1.59
C GLN A 187 11.14 6.39 -0.12
N VAL A 188 12.35 6.50 0.41
CA VAL A 188 12.58 7.09 1.74
C VAL A 188 12.16 8.56 1.72
N GLY A 189 11.44 9.00 2.76
CA GLY A 189 10.94 10.37 2.87
C GLY A 189 9.78 10.73 1.94
N ALA A 190 9.07 9.72 1.40
CA ALA A 190 7.92 9.90 0.50
C ALA A 190 6.87 10.92 1.03
N SER A 191 6.73 11.06 2.35
CA SER A 191 5.82 12.02 2.99
C SER A 191 6.11 13.49 2.65
N LEU A 192 7.31 13.82 2.16
CA LEU A 192 7.64 15.16 1.65
C LEU A 192 7.05 15.46 0.26
N ASN A 193 6.54 14.44 -0.44
CA ASN A 193 5.71 14.57 -1.64
C ASN A 193 4.53 13.59 -1.58
N PRO A 194 3.53 13.87 -0.73
CA PRO A 194 2.44 12.94 -0.47
C PRO A 194 1.58 12.66 -1.70
N ASN A 195 1.52 13.60 -2.66
CA ASN A 195 0.77 13.44 -3.91
C ASN A 195 1.38 12.40 -4.85
N ALA A 196 2.66 12.03 -4.65
CA ALA A 196 3.30 10.97 -5.39
C ALA A 196 3.10 9.59 -4.74
N ILE A 197 2.45 9.50 -3.57
CA ILE A 197 2.12 8.22 -2.94
C ILE A 197 0.82 7.68 -3.54
N LEU A 198 0.89 6.50 -4.14
CA LEU A 198 -0.25 5.81 -4.72
C LEU A 198 -1.15 5.20 -3.63
N PRO A 199 -2.42 4.88 -3.93
CA PRO A 199 -3.31 4.21 -2.97
C PRO A 199 -2.75 2.91 -2.39
N ASN A 200 -1.87 2.23 -3.12
CA ASN A 200 -1.18 1.03 -2.67
C ASN A 200 0.06 1.30 -1.78
N GLY A 201 0.27 2.56 -1.37
CA GLY A 201 1.37 2.99 -0.49
C GLY A 201 2.73 3.16 -1.17
N LYS A 202 2.87 2.80 -2.46
CA LYS A 202 4.13 2.96 -3.19
C LYS A 202 4.31 4.39 -3.68
N TYR A 203 5.56 4.78 -3.86
CA TYR A 203 5.92 6.05 -4.46
C TYR A 203 5.91 5.94 -5.99
N ASN A 204 5.33 6.94 -6.65
CA ASN A 204 5.23 7.04 -8.09
C ASN A 204 6.37 7.88 -8.65
N HIS A 205 7.43 7.23 -9.14
CA HIS A 205 8.58 7.93 -9.72
C HIS A 205 8.27 8.42 -11.14
N GLN A 206 8.52 9.71 -11.38
CA GLN A 206 8.34 10.36 -12.67
C GLN A 206 9.70 10.71 -13.29
N HIS A 207 9.73 10.89 -14.61
CA HIS A 207 10.90 11.32 -15.37
C HIS A 207 12.19 10.54 -15.05
N VAL A 208 12.07 9.25 -14.73
CA VAL A 208 13.20 8.40 -14.34
C VAL A 208 14.14 8.28 -15.52
N PHE A 209 15.38 8.72 -15.37
CA PHE A 209 16.37 8.69 -16.45
C PHE A 209 16.75 7.25 -16.81
N ARG A 210 16.57 6.88 -18.08
CA ARG A 210 16.86 5.54 -18.61
C ARG A 210 18.08 5.50 -19.54
N GLY A 211 18.89 6.56 -19.54
CA GLY A 211 20.15 6.61 -20.29
C GLY A 211 20.07 7.41 -21.59
N PHE A 212 21.24 7.69 -22.16
CA PHE A 212 21.36 8.29 -23.49
C PHE A 212 21.38 7.22 -24.56
N ILE A 213 20.79 7.53 -25.72
CA ILE A 213 20.53 6.55 -26.78
C ILE A 213 21.23 6.89 -28.11
N ASN A 214 21.82 8.06 -28.23
CA ASN A 214 22.60 8.43 -29.41
C ASN A 214 24.09 8.09 -29.25
N ALA A 215 24.82 8.05 -30.37
CA ALA A 215 26.17 7.47 -30.44
C ALA A 215 27.21 8.14 -29.54
N GLY A 216 26.96 9.37 -29.07
CA GLY A 216 27.85 10.09 -28.16
C GLY A 216 27.74 9.70 -26.69
N GLY A 217 26.77 8.85 -26.31
CA GLY A 217 26.57 8.40 -24.93
C GLY A 217 26.35 9.57 -23.96
N THR A 218 26.93 9.46 -22.75
CA THR A 218 26.86 10.49 -21.68
C THR A 218 27.18 11.91 -22.16
N TRP A 219 28.03 12.02 -23.16
CA TRP A 219 28.75 13.24 -23.50
C TRP A 219 28.30 13.90 -24.79
N GLY A 220 27.35 13.28 -25.46
CA GLY A 220 26.73 13.80 -26.67
C GLY A 220 27.58 13.57 -27.93
N GLU A 221 26.90 13.54 -29.06
CA GLU A 221 27.53 13.44 -30.37
C GLU A 221 27.88 14.85 -30.89
N SER A 222 29.06 15.01 -31.50
CA SER A 222 29.47 16.30 -32.04
C SER A 222 28.59 16.73 -33.21
N ILE A 223 28.24 18.01 -33.24
CA ILE A 223 27.55 18.68 -34.34
C ILE A 223 28.34 19.92 -34.77
N ASP A 224 28.38 20.17 -36.09
CA ASP A 224 28.92 21.42 -36.64
C ASP A 224 27.88 22.52 -36.44
N ALA A 225 28.13 23.39 -35.46
CA ALA A 225 27.21 24.47 -35.11
C ALA A 225 27.25 25.63 -36.12
N SER A 226 28.26 25.64 -37.01
CA SER A 226 28.39 26.66 -38.06
C SER A 226 27.61 26.33 -39.33
N GLN A 227 27.03 25.11 -39.41
CA GLN A 227 26.23 24.67 -40.53
C GLN A 227 24.97 25.55 -40.71
N THR A 228 24.65 25.86 -41.96
CA THR A 228 23.40 26.52 -42.35
C THR A 228 22.30 25.51 -42.66
N GLY A 229 21.05 25.90 -42.41
CA GLY A 229 19.88 25.04 -42.62
C GLY A 229 19.60 24.11 -41.43
N VAL A 230 18.69 23.16 -41.66
CA VAL A 230 18.27 22.20 -40.63
C VAL A 230 19.31 21.07 -40.54
N ILE A 231 19.76 20.79 -39.32
CA ILE A 231 20.60 19.63 -38.99
C ILE A 231 19.68 18.54 -38.46
N THR A 232 19.64 17.38 -39.12
CA THR A 232 18.77 16.26 -38.73
C THR A 232 19.60 15.08 -38.23
N LYS A 233 19.22 14.52 -37.10
CA LYS A 233 19.79 13.30 -36.52
C LYS A 233 18.67 12.29 -36.31
N THR A 234 18.94 11.03 -36.65
CA THR A 234 17.97 9.94 -36.47
C THR A 234 18.62 8.81 -35.68
N VAL A 235 17.91 8.34 -34.65
CA VAL A 235 18.25 7.17 -33.85
C VAL A 235 17.22 6.09 -34.14
N THR A 236 17.69 4.91 -34.50
CA THR A 236 16.84 3.71 -34.64
C THR A 236 17.40 2.61 -33.76
N MET A 237 16.57 2.05 -32.88
CA MET A 237 16.98 0.96 -32.00
C MET A 237 15.80 0.09 -31.60
N THR A 238 16.06 -1.14 -31.16
CA THR A 238 15.06 -1.97 -30.49
C THR A 238 15.12 -1.70 -29.00
N LEU A 239 13.99 -1.26 -28.43
CA LEU A 239 13.87 -0.98 -26.99
C LEU A 239 13.83 -2.30 -26.19
N PRO A 240 14.71 -2.48 -25.18
CA PRO A 240 14.71 -3.69 -24.37
C PRO A 240 13.40 -3.81 -23.57
N THR A 241 13.06 -5.01 -23.11
CA THR A 241 11.85 -5.22 -22.29
C THR A 241 12.00 -4.72 -20.85
N ALA A 242 13.23 -4.67 -20.34
CA ALA A 242 13.59 -4.16 -19.02
C ALA A 242 15.01 -3.57 -19.04
N MET A 243 15.34 -2.73 -18.07
CA MET A 243 16.71 -2.26 -17.80
C MET A 243 16.99 -2.42 -16.31
N ALA A 244 18.12 -3.06 -15.97
CA ALA A 244 18.49 -3.37 -14.58
C ALA A 244 17.36 -4.09 -13.78
N GLY A 245 16.60 -4.96 -14.46
CA GLY A 245 15.47 -5.69 -13.85
C GLY A 245 14.17 -4.89 -13.73
N VAL A 246 14.15 -3.61 -14.12
CA VAL A 246 12.97 -2.76 -14.12
C VAL A 246 12.35 -2.71 -15.51
N ASP A 247 11.07 -3.10 -15.60
CA ASP A 247 10.28 -3.06 -16.83
C ASP A 247 10.42 -1.73 -17.57
N LEU A 248 10.68 -1.81 -18.87
CA LEU A 248 10.63 -0.66 -19.77
C LEU A 248 9.23 -0.60 -20.38
N ASN A 249 8.33 0.14 -19.73
CA ASN A 249 6.94 0.26 -20.17
C ASN A 249 6.84 1.27 -21.31
N LEU A 250 6.52 0.80 -22.51
CA LEU A 250 6.44 1.64 -23.71
C LEU A 250 5.44 2.80 -23.56
N GLY A 251 4.30 2.57 -22.90
CA GLY A 251 3.26 3.60 -22.72
C GLY A 251 3.65 4.71 -21.75
N GLU A 252 4.76 4.53 -21.02
CA GLU A 252 5.26 5.47 -20.02
C GLU A 252 6.60 6.09 -20.42
N LEU A 253 7.06 5.87 -21.66
CA LEU A 253 8.32 6.45 -22.14
C LEU A 253 8.14 7.87 -22.64
N GLU A 254 9.11 8.70 -22.31
CA GLU A 254 9.31 10.02 -22.92
C GLU A 254 10.73 10.08 -23.48
N PHE A 255 10.95 10.93 -24.47
CA PHE A 255 12.29 11.17 -25.02
C PHE A 255 12.61 12.65 -24.97
N PHE A 256 13.89 12.96 -24.75
CA PHE A 256 14.37 14.32 -24.72
C PHE A 256 15.69 14.45 -25.47
N ALA A 257 15.99 15.67 -25.90
CA ALA A 257 17.25 16.01 -26.51
C ALA A 257 17.67 17.41 -26.10
N PHE A 258 18.97 17.63 -25.96
CA PHE A 258 19.51 18.96 -25.69
C PHE A 258 20.84 19.17 -26.40
N VAL A 259 21.12 20.44 -26.70
CA VAL A 259 22.38 20.87 -27.32
C VAL A 259 23.22 21.61 -26.29
N HIS A 260 24.54 21.33 -26.23
CA HIS A 260 25.46 21.97 -25.29
C HIS A 260 26.80 22.37 -25.93
N GLU A 261 27.49 23.34 -25.30
CA GLU A 261 28.67 24.02 -25.84
C GLU A 261 29.96 23.17 -25.85
N GLY A 262 30.01 22.08 -25.07
CA GLY A 262 31.24 21.31 -24.89
C GLY A 262 31.16 20.21 -23.84
N HIS A 263 32.28 19.52 -23.65
CA HIS A 263 32.39 18.30 -22.87
C HIS A 263 33.51 18.43 -21.80
N ASN A 264 33.29 17.86 -20.60
CA ASN A 264 34.25 17.58 -19.52
C ASN A 264 34.53 18.64 -18.44
N GLN A 265 33.97 19.85 -18.45
CA GLN A 265 34.21 20.83 -17.37
C GLN A 265 32.97 21.66 -17.03
N TYR A 266 32.90 22.18 -15.80
CA TYR A 266 31.78 23.00 -15.34
C TYR A 266 31.62 24.33 -16.11
N ASN A 267 32.66 24.78 -16.82
CA ASN A 267 32.68 26.06 -17.53
C ASN A 267 32.45 25.94 -19.04
N ASN A 268 32.45 24.73 -19.62
CA ASN A 268 32.35 24.50 -21.07
C ASN A 268 31.23 23.53 -21.45
N SER A 269 30.32 23.19 -20.53
CA SER A 269 29.30 22.15 -20.71
C SER A 269 27.88 22.67 -20.72
N LYS A 270 27.72 23.99 -20.80
CA LYS A 270 26.42 24.65 -20.69
C LYS A 270 25.45 24.13 -21.73
N ILE A 271 24.28 23.72 -21.26
CA ILE A 271 23.15 23.41 -22.13
C ILE A 271 22.63 24.73 -22.69
N ILE A 272 22.43 24.74 -24.00
CA ILE A 272 21.90 25.89 -24.73
C ILE A 272 20.38 25.86 -24.65
N THR A 273 19.76 24.77 -25.09
CA THR A 273 18.31 24.52 -25.03
C THR A 273 18.06 23.02 -25.26
N GLY A 274 16.81 22.59 -25.11
CA GLY A 274 16.38 21.23 -25.43
C GLY A 274 14.92 21.13 -25.83
N ALA A 275 14.50 19.91 -26.18
CA ALA A 275 13.13 19.55 -26.46
C ALA A 275 12.80 18.18 -25.84
N GLN A 276 11.51 17.91 -25.67
CA GLN A 276 10.98 16.66 -25.16
C GLN A 276 9.74 16.26 -25.97
N VAL A 277 9.55 14.96 -26.16
CA VAL A 277 8.45 14.41 -26.97
C VAL A 277 7.97 13.08 -26.38
N ASP A 278 6.65 12.91 -26.36
CA ASP A 278 6.01 11.61 -26.17
C ASP A 278 6.03 10.82 -27.48
N PRO A 279 6.35 9.52 -27.46
CA PRO A 279 6.32 8.70 -28.66
C PRO A 279 4.89 8.52 -29.18
N THR A 280 4.79 8.49 -30.50
CA THR A 280 3.62 7.93 -31.18
C THR A 280 3.80 6.43 -31.39
N PHE A 281 2.71 5.68 -31.49
CA PHE A 281 2.75 4.22 -31.64
C PHE A 281 2.17 3.76 -32.97
N THR A 282 2.84 2.79 -33.59
CA THR A 282 2.35 2.04 -34.75
C THR A 282 2.27 0.56 -34.42
N ASN A 283 1.53 -0.21 -35.23
CA ASN A 283 1.39 -1.67 -35.08
C ASN A 283 1.02 -2.11 -33.64
N VAL A 284 0.16 -1.34 -32.99
CA VAL A 284 -0.32 -1.60 -31.63
C VAL A 284 -1.06 -2.94 -31.59
N PRO A 285 -0.58 -3.94 -30.82
CA PRO A 285 -1.28 -5.21 -30.64
C PRO A 285 -2.70 -5.00 -30.10
N GLY A 286 -3.60 -5.96 -30.36
CA GLY A 286 -4.94 -5.94 -29.79
C GLY A 286 -4.92 -5.80 -28.26
N ALA A 287 -5.98 -5.22 -27.70
CA ALA A 287 -6.12 -5.03 -26.26
C ALA A 287 -5.88 -6.35 -25.52
N THR A 288 -4.90 -6.39 -24.60
CA THR A 288 -4.47 -7.63 -23.96
C THR A 288 -4.31 -7.41 -22.46
N VAL A 289 -5.06 -8.14 -21.65
CA VAL A 289 -5.06 -7.96 -20.18
C VAL A 289 -4.37 -9.11 -19.48
N THR A 290 -3.42 -8.77 -18.62
CA THR A 290 -2.78 -9.69 -17.67
C THR A 290 -3.28 -9.39 -16.26
N ALA A 291 -3.75 -10.41 -15.53
CA ALA A 291 -4.07 -10.31 -14.11
C ALA A 291 -2.77 -10.37 -13.29
N GLN A 292 -2.33 -9.25 -12.73
CA GLN A 292 -1.05 -9.19 -12.01
C GLN A 292 -1.18 -9.86 -10.64
N ASN A 293 -1.93 -9.25 -9.73
CA ASN A 293 -2.12 -9.72 -8.37
C ASN A 293 -3.34 -9.05 -7.72
N ILE A 294 -3.84 -9.65 -6.64
CA ILE A 294 -4.81 -9.02 -5.75
C ILE A 294 -4.02 -8.16 -4.76
N VAL A 295 -4.26 -6.85 -4.74
CA VAL A 295 -3.41 -5.88 -4.05
C VAL A 295 -3.80 -5.64 -2.60
N ASN A 296 -5.06 -5.81 -2.25
CA ASN A 296 -5.50 -5.66 -0.86
C ASN A 296 -5.21 -6.93 -0.05
N GLU A 297 -4.85 -6.73 1.21
CA GLU A 297 -4.90 -7.81 2.19
C GLU A 297 -6.36 -8.24 2.44
N MET A 298 -6.54 -9.50 2.80
CA MET A 298 -7.86 -10.08 3.07
C MET A 298 -7.86 -10.72 4.46
N ASN A 299 -7.58 -9.89 5.46
CA ASN A 299 -7.74 -10.26 6.86
C ASN A 299 -9.13 -9.79 7.29
N ILE A 300 -9.98 -10.73 7.70
CA ILE A 300 -11.36 -10.43 8.09
C ILE A 300 -11.62 -10.98 9.48
N CYS A 301 -12.08 -10.11 10.38
CA CYS A 301 -12.39 -10.46 11.76
C CYS A 301 -13.42 -11.61 11.88
N VAL A 302 -14.52 -11.51 11.13
CA VAL A 302 -15.50 -12.58 10.92
C VAL A 302 -15.80 -12.62 9.45
N GLY A 303 -15.76 -13.81 8.88
CA GLY A 303 -15.79 -13.97 7.44
C GLY A 303 -16.99 -14.74 6.96
N GLU A 304 -17.99 -14.04 6.43
CA GLU A 304 -18.77 -14.59 5.31
C GLU A 304 -18.61 -13.74 4.05
N GLN A 305 -17.73 -12.72 4.00
CA GLN A 305 -17.60 -11.84 2.83
C GLN A 305 -16.21 -11.21 2.65
N VAL A 306 -15.75 -11.07 1.39
CA VAL A 306 -14.54 -10.32 0.99
C VAL A 306 -14.79 -9.48 -0.26
N THR A 307 -14.00 -8.42 -0.46
CA THR A 307 -14.08 -7.52 -1.63
C THR A 307 -12.68 -7.42 -2.28
N PRO A 308 -12.31 -8.33 -3.20
CA PRO A 308 -10.98 -8.35 -3.80
C PRO A 308 -10.71 -7.13 -4.68
N VAL A 309 -9.49 -6.58 -4.62
CA VAL A 309 -8.98 -5.54 -5.52
C VAL A 309 -7.92 -6.15 -6.42
N ILE A 310 -8.27 -6.40 -7.68
CA ILE A 310 -7.39 -7.03 -8.68
C ILE A 310 -6.63 -5.94 -9.45
N LYS A 311 -5.30 -6.00 -9.48
CA LYS A 311 -4.47 -5.18 -10.38
C LYS A 311 -4.32 -5.88 -11.73
N VAL A 312 -4.68 -5.17 -12.78
CA VAL A 312 -4.56 -5.62 -14.17
C VAL A 312 -3.61 -4.74 -14.95
N LYS A 313 -2.88 -5.32 -15.90
CA LYS A 313 -2.00 -4.61 -16.84
C LYS A 313 -2.50 -4.82 -18.26
N ASN A 314 -2.73 -3.73 -18.98
CA ASN A 314 -2.91 -3.75 -20.41
C ASN A 314 -1.53 -3.89 -21.08
N THR A 315 -1.41 -4.73 -22.10
CA THR A 315 -0.18 -4.94 -22.87
C THR A 315 -0.36 -4.71 -24.37
N GLY A 316 -1.50 -4.14 -24.76
CA GLY A 316 -1.81 -3.76 -26.13
C GLY A 316 -2.72 -2.53 -26.15
N ASN A 317 -3.60 -2.46 -27.15
CA ASN A 317 -4.53 -1.35 -27.34
C ASN A 317 -5.47 -1.12 -26.14
N THR A 318 -6.14 0.03 -26.10
CA THR A 318 -7.03 0.44 -25.01
C THR A 318 -8.05 -0.65 -24.62
N VAL A 319 -8.16 -0.89 -23.32
CA VAL A 319 -9.15 -1.81 -22.73
C VAL A 319 -10.31 -1.00 -22.18
N THR A 320 -11.52 -1.30 -22.64
CA THR A 320 -12.76 -0.62 -22.25
C THR A 320 -13.70 -1.49 -21.43
N ALA A 321 -13.54 -2.82 -21.50
CA ALA A 321 -14.30 -3.76 -20.68
C ALA A 321 -13.48 -5.01 -20.34
N ILE A 322 -13.73 -5.57 -19.16
CA ILE A 322 -13.15 -6.84 -18.69
C ILE A 322 -14.25 -7.64 -18.02
N THR A 323 -14.37 -8.93 -18.34
CA THR A 323 -15.21 -9.87 -17.59
C THR A 323 -14.30 -10.74 -16.73
N PHE A 324 -14.54 -10.73 -15.42
CA PHE A 324 -13.88 -11.56 -14.43
C PHE A 324 -14.77 -12.74 -14.02
N SER A 325 -14.13 -13.86 -13.70
CA SER A 325 -14.70 -14.97 -12.96
C SER A 325 -13.93 -15.11 -11.66
N ALA A 326 -14.61 -14.98 -10.51
CA ALA A 326 -13.99 -15.14 -9.21
C ALA A 326 -14.66 -16.24 -8.38
N SER A 327 -13.87 -16.96 -7.60
CA SER A 327 -14.37 -18.02 -6.70
C SER A 327 -13.60 -17.99 -5.39
N ILE A 328 -14.26 -18.40 -4.31
CA ILE A 328 -13.64 -18.60 -2.99
C ILE A 328 -13.66 -20.09 -2.69
N ASN A 329 -12.53 -20.64 -2.23
CA ASN A 329 -12.38 -22.03 -1.80
C ASN A 329 -12.84 -23.07 -2.84
N GLY A 330 -12.68 -22.76 -4.14
CA GLY A 330 -13.13 -23.63 -5.24
C GLY A 330 -14.65 -23.75 -5.36
N GLY A 331 -15.42 -22.89 -4.69
CA GLY A 331 -16.88 -22.83 -4.78
C GLY A 331 -17.37 -22.32 -6.13
N ALA A 332 -18.70 -22.11 -6.23
CA ALA A 332 -19.32 -21.61 -7.45
C ALA A 332 -18.71 -20.27 -7.89
N ALA A 333 -18.25 -20.21 -9.13
CA ALA A 333 -17.68 -18.99 -9.70
C ALA A 333 -18.75 -17.93 -9.92
N GLN A 334 -18.44 -16.69 -9.53
CA GLN A 334 -19.25 -15.51 -9.75
C GLN A 334 -18.63 -14.68 -10.89
N THR A 335 -19.48 -14.20 -11.79
CA THR A 335 -19.07 -13.36 -12.91
C THR A 335 -19.20 -11.88 -12.55
N PHE A 336 -18.17 -11.10 -12.84
CA PHE A 336 -18.16 -9.66 -12.66
C PHE A 336 -17.74 -8.96 -13.94
N ASP A 337 -18.55 -8.01 -14.40
CA ASP A 337 -18.21 -7.17 -15.52
C ASP A 337 -17.69 -5.82 -15.03
N TRP A 338 -16.57 -5.40 -15.60
CA TRP A 338 -15.98 -4.09 -15.41
C TRP A 338 -15.99 -3.33 -16.73
N THR A 339 -16.35 -2.06 -16.68
CA THR A 339 -16.22 -1.11 -17.80
C THR A 339 -15.42 0.09 -17.35
N GLY A 340 -14.55 0.59 -18.22
CA GLY A 340 -13.73 1.77 -17.94
C GLY A 340 -12.82 2.10 -19.10
N ASN A 341 -11.64 2.64 -18.80
CA ASN A 341 -10.61 2.96 -19.80
C ASN A 341 -9.24 2.70 -19.20
N ILE A 342 -8.64 1.55 -19.52
CA ILE A 342 -7.22 1.30 -19.28
C ILE A 342 -6.49 1.69 -20.56
N PRO A 343 -5.68 2.76 -20.55
CA PRO A 343 -4.96 3.20 -21.73
C PRO A 343 -3.99 2.12 -22.21
N PHE A 344 -3.45 2.34 -23.41
CA PHE A 344 -2.40 1.51 -23.99
C PHE A 344 -1.23 1.35 -23.01
N TYR A 345 -0.83 0.10 -22.74
CA TYR A 345 0.15 -0.29 -21.70
C TYR A 345 -0.11 0.19 -20.26
N GLY A 346 -1.30 0.71 -19.97
CA GLY A 346 -1.68 1.17 -18.64
C GLY A 346 -1.92 0.03 -17.65
N THR A 347 -1.98 0.38 -16.37
CA THR A 347 -2.43 -0.52 -15.30
C THR A 347 -3.66 0.06 -14.62
N GLN A 348 -4.46 -0.81 -13.98
CA GLN A 348 -5.63 -0.41 -13.22
C GLN A 348 -5.83 -1.36 -12.04
N GLU A 349 -6.13 -0.81 -10.86
CA GLU A 349 -6.65 -1.57 -9.73
C GLU A 349 -8.19 -1.54 -9.77
N ILE A 350 -8.82 -2.72 -9.78
CA ILE A 350 -10.27 -2.89 -9.93
C ILE A 350 -10.81 -3.59 -8.70
N THR A 351 -11.69 -2.91 -7.97
CA THR A 351 -12.43 -3.48 -6.84
C THR A 351 -13.61 -4.30 -7.36
N LEU A 352 -13.59 -5.61 -7.11
CA LEU A 352 -14.72 -6.49 -7.40
C LEU A 352 -15.83 -6.31 -6.36
N PRO A 353 -17.10 -6.58 -6.70
CA PRO A 353 -18.18 -6.64 -5.72
C PRO A 353 -17.90 -7.63 -4.59
N ALA A 354 -18.55 -7.40 -3.45
CA ALA A 354 -18.35 -8.18 -2.26
C ALA A 354 -18.91 -9.62 -2.43
N MET A 355 -18.06 -10.62 -2.21
CA MET A 355 -18.32 -12.04 -2.43
C MET A 355 -18.46 -12.77 -1.10
N THR A 356 -19.51 -13.57 -0.95
CA THR A 356 -19.72 -14.35 0.27
C THR A 356 -19.13 -15.75 0.25
N PHE A 357 -18.73 -16.28 1.41
CA PHE A 357 -18.18 -17.63 1.54
C PHE A 357 -18.38 -18.22 2.93
N THR A 358 -18.23 -19.54 3.07
CA THR A 358 -18.17 -20.22 4.37
C THR A 358 -16.71 -20.51 4.71
N PRO A 359 -16.20 -20.05 5.87
CA PRO A 359 -14.83 -20.31 6.28
C PRO A 359 -14.50 -21.80 6.35
N GLN A 360 -13.33 -22.14 5.81
CA GLN A 360 -12.69 -23.44 5.92
C GLN A 360 -11.36 -23.28 6.69
N ALA A 361 -10.66 -24.40 6.95
CA ALA A 361 -9.35 -24.36 7.61
C ALA A 361 -8.33 -23.48 6.87
N THR A 362 -8.41 -23.42 5.55
CA THR A 362 -7.65 -22.50 4.69
C THR A 362 -8.61 -21.84 3.73
N ASN A 363 -8.49 -20.53 3.54
CA ASN A 363 -9.36 -19.79 2.64
C ASN A 363 -8.56 -19.05 1.58
N SER A 364 -9.07 -19.00 0.36
CA SER A 364 -8.45 -18.26 -0.73
C SER A 364 -9.47 -17.80 -1.75
N VAL A 365 -9.26 -16.62 -2.31
CA VAL A 365 -9.98 -16.16 -3.49
C VAL A 365 -9.11 -16.34 -4.74
N VAL A 366 -9.73 -16.75 -5.83
CA VAL A 366 -9.13 -16.77 -7.16
C VAL A 366 -9.94 -15.82 -8.04
N VAL A 367 -9.27 -14.87 -8.68
CA VAL A 367 -9.86 -13.96 -9.67
C VAL A 367 -9.24 -14.25 -11.03
N THR A 368 -10.07 -14.50 -12.04
CA THR A 368 -9.64 -14.85 -13.40
C THR A 368 -10.24 -13.89 -14.42
N VAL A 369 -9.42 -13.34 -15.30
CA VAL A 369 -9.87 -12.63 -16.50
C VAL A 369 -10.38 -13.65 -17.51
N THR A 370 -11.62 -13.48 -17.97
CA THR A 370 -12.29 -14.42 -18.89
C THR A 370 -12.63 -13.80 -20.24
N SER A 371 -12.74 -12.48 -20.31
CA SER A 371 -12.96 -11.75 -21.56
C SER A 371 -12.41 -10.34 -21.46
N VAL A 372 -11.90 -9.83 -22.58
CA VAL A 372 -11.42 -8.45 -22.73
C VAL A 372 -12.15 -7.83 -23.91
N ASN A 373 -12.74 -6.65 -23.72
CA ASN A 373 -13.53 -5.92 -24.72
C ASN A 373 -14.60 -6.80 -25.41
N GLY A 374 -15.31 -7.62 -24.63
CA GLY A 374 -16.35 -8.52 -25.18
C GLY A 374 -15.81 -9.63 -26.10
N GLY A 375 -14.54 -10.03 -25.93
CA GLY A 375 -13.88 -11.08 -26.71
C GLY A 375 -13.06 -10.55 -27.89
N ALA A 376 -13.07 -9.24 -28.14
CA ALA A 376 -12.22 -8.62 -29.15
C ALA A 376 -10.76 -8.46 -28.70
N GLY A 377 -10.50 -8.46 -27.39
CA GLY A 377 -9.17 -8.47 -26.80
C GLY A 377 -8.68 -9.87 -26.45
N ALA A 378 -7.39 -9.98 -26.12
CA ALA A 378 -6.75 -11.20 -25.67
C ALA A 378 -6.55 -11.21 -24.14
N ILE A 379 -6.45 -12.41 -23.59
CA ILE A 379 -5.99 -12.62 -22.21
C ILE A 379 -4.49 -12.84 -22.28
N GLY A 380 -3.74 -12.11 -21.45
CA GLY A 380 -2.29 -12.20 -21.37
C GLY A 380 -1.80 -13.51 -20.77
N SER A 381 -0.49 -13.61 -20.55
CA SER A 381 0.16 -14.83 -20.06
C SER A 381 -0.30 -15.27 -18.67
N ILE A 382 -0.82 -14.34 -17.86
CA ILE A 382 -1.41 -14.63 -16.55
C ILE A 382 -2.88 -14.24 -16.61
N ALA A 383 -3.74 -15.25 -16.64
CA ALA A 383 -5.18 -15.09 -16.64
C ALA A 383 -5.77 -14.94 -15.22
N SER A 384 -5.08 -15.47 -14.20
CA SER A 384 -5.63 -15.61 -12.86
C SER A 384 -4.65 -15.17 -11.77
N SER A 385 -5.18 -14.57 -10.70
CA SER A 385 -4.45 -14.27 -9.48
C SER A 385 -5.16 -14.91 -8.28
N THR A 386 -4.39 -15.44 -7.34
CA THR A 386 -4.88 -16.07 -6.10
C THR A 386 -4.35 -15.30 -4.90
N LYS A 387 -5.17 -15.14 -3.87
CA LYS A 387 -4.75 -14.52 -2.60
C LYS A 387 -5.45 -15.22 -1.45
N ALA A 388 -4.70 -15.49 -0.38
CA ALA A 388 -5.21 -16.11 0.83
C ALA A 388 -6.14 -15.14 1.57
N ILE A 389 -7.18 -15.69 2.18
CA ILE A 389 -8.09 -14.97 3.08
C ILE A 389 -7.78 -15.45 4.50
N GLN A 390 -7.37 -14.54 5.37
CA GLN A 390 -7.20 -14.83 6.79
C GLN A 390 -8.48 -14.50 7.52
N VAL A 391 -9.03 -15.47 8.25
CA VAL A 391 -10.22 -15.29 9.06
C VAL A 391 -9.79 -15.27 10.51
N GLY A 392 -10.12 -14.20 11.21
CA GLY A 392 -9.73 -13.97 12.59
C GLY A 392 -10.29 -15.02 13.54
N SER A 393 -9.52 -15.34 14.58
CA SER A 393 -9.97 -16.25 15.63
C SER A 393 -10.97 -15.56 16.56
N ILE A 394 -11.81 -16.36 17.23
CA ILE A 394 -12.80 -15.86 18.18
C ILE A 394 -12.22 -15.94 19.60
N ALA A 395 -12.08 -14.79 20.25
CA ALA A 395 -11.84 -14.63 21.67
C ALA A 395 -13.15 -14.77 22.46
N PRO A 396 -13.28 -15.78 23.34
CA PRO A 396 -14.51 -16.03 24.10
C PRO A 396 -14.64 -15.15 25.35
N THR A 397 -13.90 -14.04 25.44
CA THR A 397 -13.86 -13.16 26.61
C THR A 397 -13.51 -11.73 26.20
N THR A 398 -14.04 -10.76 26.93
CA THR A 398 -13.71 -9.34 26.78
C THR A 398 -12.34 -8.98 27.37
N ASN A 399 -11.73 -9.86 28.17
CA ASN A 399 -10.42 -9.66 28.79
C ASN A 399 -9.33 -10.35 27.97
N LEU A 400 -8.42 -9.56 27.42
CA LEU A 400 -7.33 -9.96 26.56
C LEU A 400 -5.99 -9.62 27.22
N VAL A 401 -4.94 -10.32 26.82
CA VAL A 401 -3.56 -10.03 27.19
C VAL A 401 -2.75 -9.86 25.92
N VAL A 402 -2.13 -8.70 25.76
CA VAL A 402 -1.16 -8.46 24.67
C VAL A 402 0.23 -8.82 25.19
N LYS A 403 0.88 -9.76 24.51
CA LYS A 403 2.25 -10.18 24.80
C LYS A 403 3.15 -9.69 23.68
N VAL A 404 4.27 -9.08 24.06
CA VAL A 404 5.23 -8.54 23.10
C VAL A 404 6.60 -9.10 23.40
N SER A 405 7.31 -9.51 22.36
CA SER A 405 8.76 -9.72 22.36
C SER A 405 9.32 -8.87 21.25
N THR A 406 10.32 -8.04 21.54
CA THR A 406 11.02 -7.28 20.50
C THR A 406 12.28 -8.02 20.09
N ASP A 407 12.78 -7.70 18.90
CA ASP A 407 14.16 -8.01 18.54
C ASP A 407 15.11 -7.02 19.26
N ARG A 408 16.32 -6.81 18.72
CA ARG A 408 17.28 -5.84 19.27
C ARG A 408 16.73 -4.41 19.27
N TYR A 409 15.96 -4.02 18.26
CA TYR A 409 15.56 -2.63 18.03
C TYR A 409 14.13 -2.36 18.53
N GLY A 410 13.92 -2.57 19.82
CA GLY A 410 12.62 -2.34 20.46
C GLY A 410 12.07 -0.92 20.28
N SER A 411 12.93 0.08 20.06
CA SER A 411 12.52 1.47 19.82
C SER A 411 11.75 1.68 18.51
N GLU A 412 11.85 0.73 17.58
CA GLU A 412 11.19 0.76 16.28
C GLU A 412 9.80 0.08 16.34
N THR A 413 9.59 -0.80 17.32
CA THR A 413 8.37 -1.60 17.47
C THR A 413 7.26 -0.88 18.23
N THR A 414 6.11 -0.69 17.59
CA THR A 414 4.86 -0.25 18.25
C THR A 414 3.70 -1.15 17.85
N TRP A 415 2.62 -1.17 18.65
CA TRP A 415 1.41 -1.88 18.28
C TRP A 415 0.14 -1.13 18.70
N LYS A 416 -0.96 -1.43 18.02
CA LYS A 416 -2.31 -0.90 18.27
C LYS A 416 -3.33 -2.02 18.12
N ILE A 417 -4.36 -2.00 18.95
CA ILE A 417 -5.62 -2.70 18.68
C ILE A 417 -6.62 -1.64 18.26
N LYS A 418 -7.26 -1.83 17.09
CA LYS A 418 -8.26 -0.92 16.53
C LYS A 418 -9.61 -1.61 16.44
N ASP A 419 -10.68 -0.88 16.70
CA ASP A 419 -12.05 -1.35 16.42
C ASP A 419 -12.39 -1.24 14.92
N VAL A 420 -13.59 -1.72 14.55
CA VAL A 420 -14.11 -1.67 13.16
C VAL A 420 -14.22 -0.26 12.57
N ASN A 421 -14.23 0.80 13.40
CA ASN A 421 -14.25 2.19 12.94
C ASN A 421 -12.83 2.77 12.81
N GLY A 422 -11.80 1.97 13.04
CA GLY A 422 -10.39 2.38 13.08
C GLY A 422 -9.99 3.11 14.37
N ALA A 423 -10.85 3.14 15.40
CA ALA A 423 -10.53 3.77 16.66
C ALA A 423 -9.56 2.89 17.46
N VAL A 424 -8.47 3.48 17.94
CA VAL A 424 -7.47 2.77 18.74
C VAL A 424 -8.05 2.52 20.15
N VAL A 425 -8.25 1.25 20.50
CA VAL A 425 -8.77 0.82 21.80
C VAL A 425 -7.66 0.37 22.76
N ALA A 426 -6.49 0.02 22.24
CA ALA A 426 -5.28 -0.21 23.02
C ALA A 426 -4.02 0.03 22.17
N SER A 427 -2.90 0.31 22.80
CA SER A 427 -1.61 0.48 22.12
C SER A 427 -0.43 0.28 23.06
N GLY A 428 0.75 0.01 22.50
CA GLY A 428 2.00 -0.09 23.25
C GLY A 428 3.23 0.21 22.38
N GLY A 429 4.39 0.25 23.04
CA GLY A 429 5.64 0.73 22.47
C GLY A 429 5.72 2.27 22.38
N PRO A 430 6.85 2.82 21.87
CA PRO A 430 8.07 2.11 21.52
C PRO A 430 8.77 1.53 22.75
N TYR A 431 9.59 0.50 22.55
CA TYR A 431 10.31 -0.19 23.61
C TYR A 431 11.78 0.24 23.65
N THR A 432 12.55 -0.27 24.62
CA THR A 432 13.98 0.05 24.73
C THR A 432 14.81 -0.91 23.89
N ASP A 433 15.80 -0.40 23.17
CA ASP A 433 16.74 -1.24 22.42
C ASP A 433 17.60 -2.10 23.35
N ALA A 434 17.93 -3.29 22.87
CA ALA A 434 18.85 -4.18 23.53
C ALA A 434 20.30 -4.00 23.04
N SER A 435 21.25 -4.37 23.90
CA SER A 435 22.68 -4.26 23.58
C SER A 435 23.17 -5.28 22.56
N ALA A 436 22.45 -6.39 22.35
CA ALA A 436 22.81 -7.48 21.46
C ALA A 436 21.59 -7.98 20.68
N ALA A 437 21.83 -8.80 19.66
CA ALA A 437 20.77 -9.48 18.93
C ALA A 437 20.09 -10.54 19.80
N GLY A 438 18.77 -10.64 19.74
CA GLY A 438 17.99 -11.59 20.55
C GLY A 438 16.50 -11.30 20.56
N SER A 439 15.75 -12.10 21.33
CA SER A 439 14.31 -11.91 21.58
C SER A 439 14.12 -11.41 23.01
N TYR A 440 13.45 -10.27 23.17
CA TYR A 440 13.32 -9.57 24.44
C TYR A 440 11.83 -9.41 24.82
N PRO A 441 11.28 -10.32 25.65
CA PRO A 441 9.91 -10.22 26.14
C PRO A 441 9.68 -8.94 26.94
N GLN A 442 8.55 -8.31 26.71
CA GLN A 442 8.07 -7.12 27.39
C GLN A 442 6.96 -7.49 28.38
N PRO A 443 6.67 -6.63 29.38
CA PRO A 443 5.57 -6.87 30.30
C PRO A 443 4.22 -7.04 29.60
N ASP A 444 3.45 -8.04 30.01
CA ASP A 444 2.10 -8.31 29.52
C ASP A 444 1.19 -7.09 29.71
N VAL A 445 0.41 -6.75 28.68
CA VAL A 445 -0.54 -5.64 28.71
C VAL A 445 -1.96 -6.20 28.74
N ASN A 446 -2.65 -6.03 29.87
CA ASN A 446 -4.05 -6.42 30.00
C ASN A 446 -4.95 -5.39 29.31
N VAL A 447 -5.86 -5.86 28.47
CA VAL A 447 -6.79 -5.03 27.71
C VAL A 447 -8.19 -5.59 27.85
N THR A 448 -9.16 -4.75 28.22
CA THR A 448 -10.58 -5.13 28.22
C THR A 448 -11.29 -4.40 27.09
N VAL A 449 -11.86 -5.14 26.14
CA VAL A 449 -12.63 -4.59 25.02
C VAL A 449 -14.03 -5.21 24.95
N PRO A 450 -15.06 -4.47 24.50
CA PRO A 450 -16.39 -5.03 24.29
C PRO A 450 -16.41 -6.17 23.26
N ASN A 451 -17.55 -6.88 23.16
CA ASN A 451 -17.79 -7.77 22.02
C ASN A 451 -17.76 -6.96 20.72
N GLY A 452 -17.01 -7.44 19.73
CA GLY A 452 -16.76 -6.68 18.52
C GLY A 452 -15.63 -7.27 17.68
N CYS A 453 -15.30 -6.56 16.61
CA CYS A 453 -14.21 -6.88 15.71
C CYS A 453 -13.03 -5.94 15.91
N TYR A 454 -11.84 -6.53 15.87
CA TYR A 454 -10.61 -5.84 16.17
C TYR A 454 -9.50 -6.23 15.21
N ASP A 455 -8.67 -5.24 14.88
CA ASP A 455 -7.41 -5.43 14.16
C ASP A 455 -6.24 -5.19 15.12
N LEU A 456 -5.31 -6.13 15.18
CA LEU A 456 -3.98 -5.94 15.72
C LEU A 456 -3.11 -5.35 14.60
N GLU A 457 -2.58 -4.15 14.80
CA GLU A 457 -1.57 -3.54 13.94
C GLU A 457 -0.25 -3.45 14.69
N VAL A 458 0.82 -3.95 14.07
CA VAL A 458 2.19 -3.85 14.55
C VAL A 458 2.96 -3.01 13.56
N SER A 459 3.67 -2.00 14.03
CA SER A 459 4.45 -1.09 13.18
C SER A 459 5.93 -1.14 13.54
N ASP A 460 6.75 -1.01 12.50
CA ASP A 460 8.20 -0.94 12.56
C ASP A 460 8.68 0.35 11.88
N ALA A 461 9.50 1.14 12.57
CA ALA A 461 9.83 2.50 12.16
C ALA A 461 10.81 2.56 10.97
N TYR A 462 11.71 1.58 10.85
CA TYR A 462 12.74 1.54 9.80
C TYR A 462 12.37 0.62 8.63
N GLY A 463 11.36 -0.23 8.81
CA GLY A 463 10.76 -1.03 7.76
C GLY A 463 11.53 -2.30 7.42
N ASP A 464 12.46 -2.73 8.27
CA ASP A 464 13.17 -3.99 8.16
C ASP A 464 12.48 -5.12 8.97
N GLY A 465 11.52 -4.77 9.82
CA GLY A 465 10.68 -5.73 10.53
C GLY A 465 11.43 -6.52 11.63
N PHE A 466 10.83 -7.62 12.08
CA PHE A 466 11.33 -8.45 13.19
C PHE A 466 12.41 -9.46 12.80
N ASP A 467 12.49 -9.86 11.54
CA ASP A 467 13.30 -11.01 11.09
C ASP A 467 14.52 -10.57 10.24
N SER A 468 15.09 -9.40 10.53
CA SER A 468 16.21 -8.79 9.79
C SER A 468 17.61 -9.24 10.26
N GLY A 469 17.68 -10.26 11.13
CA GLY A 469 18.93 -10.84 11.63
C GLY A 469 19.44 -10.28 12.96
N TYR A 470 18.66 -9.40 13.60
CA TYR A 470 18.97 -8.82 14.92
C TYR A 470 18.20 -9.46 16.08
N GLY A 471 17.54 -10.58 15.83
CA GLY A 471 16.63 -11.23 16.77
C GLY A 471 15.35 -11.62 16.06
N ASN A 472 14.38 -12.10 16.84
CA ASN A 472 13.03 -12.33 16.37
C ASN A 472 12.09 -11.60 17.32
N GLY A 473 11.30 -10.68 16.78
CA GLY A 473 10.16 -10.04 17.46
C GLY A 473 8.86 -10.84 17.28
N LYS A 474 7.88 -10.57 18.14
CA LYS A 474 6.55 -11.18 18.09
C LYS A 474 5.55 -10.36 18.92
N VAL A 475 4.32 -10.21 18.42
CA VAL A 475 3.20 -9.63 19.17
C VAL A 475 2.02 -10.59 19.12
N GLU A 476 1.42 -10.90 20.27
CA GLU A 476 0.27 -11.80 20.41
C GLU A 476 -0.85 -11.15 21.20
N VAL A 477 -2.08 -11.37 20.76
CA VAL A 477 -3.29 -11.15 21.56
C VAL A 477 -3.77 -12.50 22.08
N VAL A 478 -3.89 -12.62 23.40
CA VAL A 478 -4.21 -13.89 24.08
C VAL A 478 -5.52 -13.77 24.85
N ALA A 479 -6.40 -14.76 24.70
CA ALA A 479 -7.64 -14.93 25.46
C ALA A 479 -7.64 -16.31 26.15
N PHE A 480 -7.75 -16.34 27.49
CA PHE A 480 -7.69 -17.58 28.31
C PHE A 480 -6.55 -18.54 27.93
N SER A 481 -5.36 -18.01 27.63
CA SER A 481 -4.16 -18.76 27.18
C SER A 481 -4.17 -19.24 25.72
N THR A 482 -5.18 -18.90 24.92
CA THR A 482 -5.20 -19.14 23.47
C THR A 482 -4.83 -17.86 22.73
N VAL A 483 -3.92 -17.96 21.76
CA VAL A 483 -3.58 -16.86 20.86
C VAL A 483 -4.73 -16.68 19.87
N VAL A 484 -5.33 -15.48 19.85
CA VAL A 484 -6.46 -15.16 18.98
C VAL A 484 -6.07 -14.27 17.80
N SER A 485 -4.91 -13.61 17.90
CA SER A 485 -4.27 -12.88 16.82
C SER A 485 -2.78 -12.79 17.11
N ASP A 486 -1.95 -12.87 16.07
CA ASP A 486 -0.51 -12.71 16.22
C ASP A 486 0.19 -12.16 14.98
N ILE A 487 1.27 -11.43 15.23
CA ILE A 487 2.30 -11.10 14.25
C ILE A 487 3.59 -11.75 14.74
N SER A 488 3.84 -12.97 14.30
CA SER A 488 5.04 -13.76 14.63
C SER A 488 6.08 -13.84 13.53
N ASN A 489 5.76 -13.32 12.33
CA ASN A 489 6.66 -13.21 11.19
C ASN A 489 6.44 -11.83 10.57
N PHE A 490 7.47 -11.00 10.58
CA PHE A 490 7.43 -9.64 10.03
C PHE A 490 8.77 -9.37 9.34
N PRO A 491 8.96 -9.86 8.10
CA PRO A 491 10.29 -9.90 7.49
C PRO A 491 10.77 -8.56 6.91
N ALA A 492 9.84 -7.64 6.62
CA ALA A 492 10.09 -6.28 6.13
C ALA A 492 8.76 -5.50 6.05
N GLY A 493 8.85 -4.17 5.94
CA GLY A 493 7.71 -3.24 5.80
C GLY A 493 7.45 -2.43 7.06
N SER A 494 6.70 -1.33 6.93
CA SER A 494 6.46 -0.41 8.06
C SER A 494 5.34 -0.85 9.01
N SER A 495 4.45 -1.74 8.56
CA SER A 495 3.42 -2.33 9.43
C SER A 495 2.89 -3.66 8.91
N MET A 496 2.40 -4.47 9.83
CA MET A 496 1.66 -5.71 9.59
C MET A 496 0.38 -5.71 10.41
N MET A 497 -0.65 -6.37 9.90
CA MET A 497 -1.95 -6.45 10.58
C MET A 497 -2.50 -7.87 10.60
N ASP A 498 -3.21 -8.20 11.65
CA ASP A 498 -4.01 -9.41 11.79
C ASP A 498 -5.33 -9.07 12.51
N ALA A 499 -6.36 -9.89 12.33
CA ALA A 499 -7.71 -9.60 12.80
C ALA A 499 -8.22 -10.67 13.78
N PHE A 500 -9.07 -10.29 14.73
CA PHE A 500 -9.76 -11.22 15.62
C PHE A 500 -11.12 -10.69 16.06
N GLN A 501 -11.98 -11.60 16.51
CA GLN A 501 -13.30 -11.27 17.03
C GLN A 501 -13.33 -11.47 18.55
N VAL A 502 -13.93 -10.54 19.28
CA VAL A 502 -14.34 -10.75 20.68
C VAL A 502 -15.81 -11.09 20.72
N ASN A 503 -16.11 -12.30 21.19
CA ASN A 503 -17.46 -12.80 21.39
C ASN A 503 -17.54 -13.52 22.73
N ALA A 504 -17.57 -12.74 23.80
CA ALA A 504 -17.87 -13.27 25.13
C ALA A 504 -19.35 -13.67 25.18
N VAL A 505 -19.61 -14.97 25.14
CA VAL A 505 -20.91 -15.52 25.54
C VAL A 505 -20.91 -15.64 27.06
N ALA A 506 -21.93 -15.09 27.73
CA ALA A 506 -22.11 -15.31 29.16
C ALA A 506 -22.30 -16.82 29.39
N GLY A 507 -21.26 -17.50 29.86
CA GLY A 507 -21.29 -18.94 30.09
C GLY A 507 -22.29 -19.28 31.19
N LEU A 508 -23.18 -20.24 30.93
CA LEU A 508 -24.12 -20.80 31.91
C LEU A 508 -23.43 -21.34 33.18
N GLU A 509 -22.12 -21.58 33.13
CA GLU A 509 -21.33 -22.12 34.24
C GLU A 509 -21.20 -21.14 35.43
N GLU A 510 -21.29 -19.82 35.23
CA GLU A 510 -21.30 -18.86 36.34
C GLU A 510 -22.65 -18.82 37.09
N ALA A 511 -23.74 -19.27 36.45
CA ALA A 511 -25.07 -19.30 37.06
C ALA A 511 -25.28 -20.49 38.00
N GLU A 512 -24.50 -21.58 37.88
CA GLU A 512 -24.62 -22.72 38.79
C GLU A 512 -23.99 -22.49 40.17
N ASN A 513 -23.10 -21.50 40.35
CA ASN A 513 -22.50 -21.21 41.67
C ASN A 513 -23.14 -20.01 42.41
N ALA A 514 -24.11 -19.33 41.82
CA ALA A 514 -24.71 -18.12 42.42
C ALA A 514 -25.79 -18.40 43.48
N LEU A 515 -26.42 -19.58 43.48
CA LEU A 515 -27.38 -19.99 44.51
C LEU A 515 -26.80 -21.11 45.38
N ALA A 516 -26.30 -20.75 46.57
CA ALA A 516 -26.06 -21.72 47.64
C ALA A 516 -27.44 -22.22 48.12
N LEU A 517 -27.75 -23.49 47.89
CA LEU A 517 -28.98 -24.15 48.36
C LEU A 517 -28.58 -25.18 49.43
N ASN A 518 -29.17 -25.08 50.60
CA ASN A 518 -29.00 -26.05 51.68
C ASN A 518 -30.37 -26.46 52.23
N VAL A 519 -30.59 -27.76 52.42
CA VAL A 519 -31.91 -28.31 52.79
C VAL A 519 -31.77 -29.28 53.94
N TYR A 520 -32.42 -28.99 55.08
CA TYR A 520 -32.29 -29.77 56.31
C TYR A 520 -33.53 -29.68 57.23
N PRO A 521 -33.77 -30.68 58.10
CA PRO A 521 -33.10 -31.98 58.13
C PRO A 521 -33.45 -32.79 56.89
N ASN A 522 -32.53 -33.64 56.45
CA ASN A 522 -32.77 -34.60 55.38
C ASN A 522 -32.14 -35.94 55.81
N PRO A 523 -32.93 -36.96 56.19
CA PRO A 523 -34.39 -37.05 56.07
C PRO A 523 -35.21 -36.19 57.06
N ALA A 524 -36.42 -35.77 56.67
CA ALA A 524 -37.36 -34.99 57.50
C ALA A 524 -38.66 -35.76 57.83
N SER A 525 -39.31 -35.42 58.95
CA SER A 525 -40.60 -36.01 59.37
C SER A 525 -41.69 -34.99 59.70
N ASP A 526 -41.35 -33.70 59.86
CA ASP A 526 -42.31 -32.67 60.24
C ASP A 526 -42.17 -31.41 59.37
N VAL A 527 -40.96 -30.85 59.30
CA VAL A 527 -40.63 -29.68 58.47
C VAL A 527 -39.27 -29.85 57.79
N ILE A 528 -39.14 -29.32 56.58
CA ILE A 528 -37.88 -29.14 55.86
C ILE A 528 -37.57 -27.63 55.83
N ASN A 529 -36.38 -27.22 56.24
CA ASN A 529 -35.88 -25.86 56.05
C ASN A 529 -35.07 -25.79 54.75
N VAL A 530 -35.41 -24.82 53.91
CA VAL A 530 -34.74 -24.54 52.64
C VAL A 530 -34.01 -23.22 52.77
N GLU A 531 -32.70 -23.27 52.90
CA GLU A 531 -31.82 -22.11 52.95
C GLU A 531 -31.28 -21.77 51.55
N TYR A 532 -31.38 -20.50 51.18
CA TYR A 532 -30.83 -19.98 49.94
C TYR A 532 -30.41 -18.51 50.06
N THR A 533 -29.38 -18.09 49.32
CA THR A 533 -28.99 -16.66 49.26
C THR A 533 -29.70 -16.00 48.09
N ALA A 534 -30.56 -15.02 48.39
CA ALA A 534 -31.24 -14.22 47.39
C ALA A 534 -30.40 -12.99 46.98
N VAL A 535 -30.35 -12.70 45.68
CA VAL A 535 -29.90 -11.40 45.14
C VAL A 535 -31.14 -10.65 44.70
N ASN A 536 -31.52 -9.58 45.41
CA ASN A 536 -32.67 -8.69 45.16
C ASN A 536 -33.66 -9.19 44.09
N GLY A 537 -34.71 -9.89 44.50
CA GLY A 537 -35.71 -10.39 43.56
C GLY A 537 -36.78 -11.26 44.21
N SER A 538 -37.63 -11.84 43.36
CA SER A 538 -38.64 -12.81 43.78
C SER A 538 -38.15 -14.23 43.56
N TYR A 539 -38.29 -15.07 44.59
CA TYR A 539 -37.87 -16.47 44.59
C TYR A 539 -39.04 -17.38 44.95
N MET A 540 -39.11 -18.53 44.29
CA MET A 540 -40.12 -19.55 44.52
C MET A 540 -39.44 -20.81 45.04
N VAL A 541 -39.84 -21.25 46.23
CA VAL A 541 -39.44 -22.53 46.82
C VAL A 541 -40.56 -23.53 46.57
N SER A 542 -40.27 -24.68 45.97
CA SER A 542 -41.23 -25.73 45.68
C SER A 542 -40.75 -27.09 46.16
N LEU A 543 -41.68 -27.92 46.61
CA LEU A 543 -41.47 -29.35 46.84
C LEU A 543 -42.17 -30.12 45.73
N LEU A 544 -41.45 -31.01 45.05
CA LEU A 544 -41.92 -31.78 43.90
C LEU A 544 -41.82 -33.27 44.23
N ASP A 545 -42.76 -34.07 43.70
CA ASP A 545 -42.58 -35.52 43.64
C ASP A 545 -41.64 -35.94 42.50
N LEU A 546 -41.33 -37.24 42.39
CA LEU A 546 -40.46 -37.79 41.35
C LEU A 546 -41.02 -37.66 39.92
N GLN A 547 -42.31 -37.35 39.77
CA GLN A 547 -42.95 -37.08 38.48
C GLN A 547 -42.96 -35.58 38.14
N GLY A 548 -42.38 -34.73 39.00
CA GLY A 548 -42.32 -33.28 38.83
C GLY A 548 -43.63 -32.57 39.19
N ARG A 549 -44.57 -33.22 39.87
CA ARG A 549 -45.79 -32.57 40.35
C ARG A 549 -45.48 -31.75 41.61
N VAL A 550 -45.94 -30.51 41.65
CA VAL A 550 -45.75 -29.60 42.79
C VAL A 550 -46.67 -30.03 43.93
N ILE A 551 -46.06 -30.40 45.06
CA ILE A 551 -46.73 -30.79 46.30
C ILE A 551 -46.86 -29.59 47.25
N PHE A 552 -45.88 -28.70 47.22
CA PHE A 552 -45.88 -27.44 47.98
C PHE A 552 -45.17 -26.35 47.17
N SER A 553 -45.60 -25.10 47.34
CA SER A 553 -44.91 -23.92 46.81
C SER A 553 -45.06 -22.74 47.75
N SER A 554 -44.00 -21.95 47.90
CA SER A 554 -43.97 -20.69 48.64
C SER A 554 -43.19 -19.66 47.84
N GLU A 555 -43.68 -18.42 47.81
CA GLU A 555 -43.03 -17.30 47.13
C GLU A 555 -42.50 -16.29 48.15
N ALA A 556 -41.27 -15.85 47.93
CA ALA A 556 -40.62 -14.78 48.67
C ALA A 556 -40.35 -13.62 47.70
N ASN A 557 -41.06 -12.50 47.88
CA ASN A 557 -40.99 -11.36 46.98
C ASN A 557 -40.02 -10.29 47.48
N ASN A 558 -39.20 -9.75 46.57
CA ASN A 558 -38.23 -8.67 46.86
C ASN A 558 -37.27 -8.97 48.02
N VAL A 559 -36.76 -10.20 48.08
CA VAL A 559 -35.82 -10.65 49.12
C VAL A 559 -34.37 -10.55 48.65
N ALA A 560 -33.47 -10.33 49.62
CA ALA A 560 -32.02 -10.27 49.42
C ALA A 560 -31.28 -10.82 50.64
N GLY A 561 -30.05 -11.32 50.44
CA GLY A 561 -29.27 -11.97 51.48
C GLY A 561 -29.75 -13.39 51.78
N ALA A 562 -29.28 -13.98 52.89
CA ALA A 562 -29.68 -15.33 53.29
C ALA A 562 -31.18 -15.40 53.63
N GLN A 563 -31.87 -16.36 53.02
CA GLN A 563 -33.29 -16.64 53.19
C GLN A 563 -33.45 -18.08 53.70
N THR A 564 -34.47 -18.30 54.52
CA THR A 564 -34.87 -19.63 54.98
C THR A 564 -36.38 -19.78 54.81
N THR A 565 -36.81 -20.83 54.11
CA THR A 565 -38.22 -21.15 53.92
C THR A 565 -38.54 -22.50 54.56
N ALA A 566 -39.50 -22.51 55.49
CA ALA A 566 -39.99 -23.72 56.11
C ALA A 566 -41.07 -24.39 55.24
N VAL A 567 -40.86 -25.66 54.90
CA VAL A 567 -41.76 -26.50 54.10
C VAL A 567 -42.34 -27.59 55.01
N PRO A 568 -43.63 -27.52 55.41
CA PRO A 568 -44.24 -28.54 56.24
C PRO A 568 -44.44 -29.84 55.45
N VAL A 569 -43.99 -30.95 56.03
CA VAL A 569 -44.01 -32.29 55.39
C VAL A 569 -44.72 -33.37 56.21
N SER A 570 -45.26 -33.04 57.40
CA SER A 570 -45.92 -33.99 58.30
C SER A 570 -47.12 -34.74 57.72
N ASN A 571 -47.78 -34.19 56.70
CA ASN A 571 -48.91 -34.81 56.01
C ASN A 571 -48.55 -35.34 54.60
N ILE A 572 -47.27 -35.43 54.28
CA ILE A 572 -46.78 -35.92 52.99
C ILE A 572 -46.35 -37.37 53.16
N ALA A 573 -46.71 -38.23 52.20
CA ALA A 573 -46.36 -39.65 52.24
C ALA A 573 -44.83 -39.85 52.31
N SER A 574 -44.38 -40.88 53.04
CA SER A 574 -42.97 -41.23 53.12
C SER A 574 -42.41 -41.56 51.73
N GLY A 575 -41.26 -41.00 51.37
CA GLY A 575 -40.68 -41.19 50.05
C GLY A 575 -39.60 -40.18 49.69
N SER A 576 -39.10 -40.25 48.45
CA SER A 576 -38.14 -39.31 47.90
C SER A 576 -38.84 -38.18 47.14
N TYR A 577 -38.41 -36.95 47.41
CA TYR A 577 -38.94 -35.72 46.84
C TYR A 577 -37.78 -34.81 46.40
N ILE A 578 -38.12 -33.77 45.64
CA ILE A 578 -37.16 -32.77 45.14
C ILE A 578 -37.58 -31.40 45.67
N VAL A 579 -36.70 -30.74 46.41
CA VAL A 579 -36.83 -29.32 46.70
C VAL A 579 -36.23 -28.53 45.55
N LYS A 580 -36.96 -27.54 45.04
CA LYS A 580 -36.54 -26.63 43.98
C LYS A 580 -36.64 -25.19 44.46
N VAL A 581 -35.60 -24.39 44.25
CA VAL A 581 -35.65 -22.93 44.36
C VAL A 581 -35.46 -22.33 42.96
N SER A 582 -36.31 -21.37 42.58
CA SER A 582 -36.19 -20.66 41.30
C SER A 582 -36.48 -19.17 41.45
N GLY A 583 -35.65 -18.33 40.85
CA GLY A 583 -35.79 -16.87 40.88
C GLY A 583 -34.72 -16.21 40.02
N ASN A 584 -35.00 -15.02 39.47
CA ASN A 584 -34.06 -14.25 38.64
C ASN A 584 -33.37 -15.05 37.50
N GLY A 585 -34.11 -15.95 36.83
CA GLY A 585 -33.61 -16.76 35.71
C GLY A 585 -32.76 -17.98 36.12
N ILE A 586 -32.56 -18.23 37.41
CA ILE A 586 -31.76 -19.34 37.96
C ILE A 586 -32.69 -20.35 38.65
N SER A 587 -32.36 -21.64 38.59
CA SER A 587 -33.02 -22.67 39.40
C SER A 587 -32.04 -23.72 39.93
N LYS A 588 -32.21 -24.08 41.21
CA LYS A 588 -31.46 -25.15 41.89
C LYS A 588 -32.39 -26.18 42.49
N VAL A 589 -31.95 -27.44 42.52
CA VAL A 589 -32.70 -28.56 43.07
C VAL A 589 -31.87 -29.36 44.06
N GLN A 590 -32.51 -29.93 45.08
CA GLN A 590 -31.90 -30.86 46.03
C GLN A 590 -32.87 -31.99 46.38
N ASN A 591 -32.39 -33.23 46.36
CA ASN A 591 -33.17 -34.40 46.73
C ASN A 591 -33.35 -34.47 48.25
N VAL A 592 -34.57 -34.77 48.69
CA VAL A 592 -34.92 -34.93 50.10
C VAL A 592 -35.71 -36.21 50.34
N VAL A 593 -35.56 -36.79 51.53
CA VAL A 593 -36.32 -37.96 51.97
C VAL A 593 -37.28 -37.54 53.08
N ILE A 594 -38.57 -37.85 52.90
CA ILE A 594 -39.61 -37.67 53.91
C ILE A 594 -39.88 -39.03 54.56
N LYS A 595 -39.86 -39.08 55.89
CA LYS A 595 -40.05 -40.30 56.70
C LYS A 595 -41.50 -40.53 57.08
#